data_AF-A0A9P0DDX4-F1
#
_entry.id   AF-A0A9P0DDX4-F1
#
_cell.length_a   1.000
_cell.length_b   1.000
_cell.length_c   1.000
_cell.angle_alpha   90.00
_cell.angle_beta   90.00
_cell.angle_gamma   90.00
#
_symmetry.space_group_name_H-M   'P 1'
#
loop_
_entity.id
_entity.type
_entity.pdbx_description
1 polymer ?
#
loop_
_entity_poly.entity_id
_entity_poly.type
_entity_poly.pdbx_seq_one_letter_code
_entity_poly.pdbx_strand_id
1 'polypeptide(L)'
;MEAPKQIKIKMPKPHEKVILHDAVNNMEYSVYLSYEDAEKCKNDLAFANSLLFHAKCTKSYSNAAQPVQQQAYSAQQSPEDIDVEHDNDYNNPPVESEESVQEKTHWTHNETLALISAYEDHLEDFKNAKRRKKVWEKISTALKETGISHDAGRCEVKWKNLLRTYKSIKDTKKKTGRGTVKFLYFDRLDGILSERPVMNCTHTFSSTSRNSEISEESNNDVGDNSTVQISHQTVEAVVPPIKSFKERRNKVNELINLKIDYYKKKKVDAEKKDVLKAEKFELQKKLVAIEEKKVAILEDYLKKA
;
A
#
# COMPACT_ATOMS: atom_id res chain seq x y z
N MET A 1 27.56 -7.36 59.71
CA MET A 1 27.55 -6.15 58.85
C MET A 1 27.52 -6.62 57.41
N GLU A 2 26.33 -6.67 56.81
CA GLU A 2 26.15 -7.14 55.44
C GLU A 2 26.39 -5.97 54.48
N ALA A 3 27.26 -6.17 53.49
CA ALA A 3 27.68 -5.11 52.57
C ALA A 3 26.50 -4.69 51.67
N PRO A 4 26.29 -3.38 51.44
CA PRO A 4 25.18 -2.92 50.61
C PRO A 4 25.36 -3.35 49.15
N LYS A 5 24.33 -4.00 48.60
CA LYS A 5 24.26 -4.42 47.20
C LYS A 5 24.27 -3.18 46.29
N GLN A 6 25.32 -3.02 45.49
CA GLN A 6 25.40 -1.93 44.51
C GLN A 6 24.43 -2.20 43.34
N ILE A 7 23.43 -1.34 43.20
CA ILE A 7 22.53 -1.32 42.04
C ILE A 7 23.20 -0.50 40.93
N LYS A 8 23.61 -1.16 39.84
CA LYS A 8 24.11 -0.48 38.64
C LYS A 8 22.93 0.06 37.83
N ILE A 9 22.64 1.34 37.94
CA ILE A 9 21.67 2.04 37.09
C ILE A 9 22.37 2.35 35.74
N LYS A 10 21.98 1.66 34.68
CA LYS A 10 22.43 1.96 33.31
C LYS A 10 21.54 3.09 32.76
N MET A 11 22.09 4.29 32.62
CA MET A 11 21.35 5.41 32.05
C MET A 11 20.99 5.15 30.58
N PRO A 12 19.79 5.54 30.12
CA PRO A 12 19.40 5.40 28.72
C PRO A 12 20.30 6.25 27.83
N LYS A 13 20.76 5.67 26.71
CA LYS A 13 21.55 6.40 25.70
C LYS A 13 20.71 7.58 25.17
N PRO A 14 21.32 8.77 24.93
CA PRO A 14 20.60 9.90 24.39
C PRO A 14 20.08 9.56 22.99
N HIS A 15 18.80 9.85 22.75
CA HIS A 15 18.22 9.79 21.41
C HIS A 15 18.38 11.17 20.75
N GLU A 16 18.93 11.21 19.55
CA GLU A 16 19.14 12.42 18.77
C GLU A 16 17.92 12.70 17.87
N LYS A 17 17.51 13.97 17.79
CA LYS A 17 16.42 14.40 16.90
C LYS A 17 16.97 14.60 15.49
N VAL A 18 16.54 13.75 14.56
CA VAL A 18 16.89 13.83 13.13
C VAL A 18 15.70 14.38 12.34
N ILE A 19 15.96 15.30 11.41
CA ILE A 19 14.95 15.89 10.50
C ILE A 19 15.11 15.25 9.11
N LEU A 20 14.04 14.63 8.61
CA LEU A 20 13.98 14.01 7.29
C LEU A 20 13.15 14.89 6.36
N HIS A 21 13.74 15.35 5.26
CA HIS A 21 13.07 16.15 4.24
C HIS A 21 12.51 15.26 3.12
N ASP A 22 11.23 15.46 2.80
CA ASP A 22 10.58 14.85 1.65
C ASP A 22 10.54 15.84 0.48
N ALA A 23 11.45 15.65 -0.48
CA ALA A 23 11.56 16.51 -1.66
C ALA A 23 10.31 16.51 -2.56
N VAL A 24 9.45 15.48 -2.50
CA VAL A 24 8.26 15.38 -3.36
C VAL A 24 7.09 16.18 -2.81
N ASN A 25 6.91 16.15 -1.48
CA ASN A 25 5.81 16.83 -0.81
C ASN A 25 6.24 18.13 -0.11
N ASN A 26 7.53 18.45 -0.16
CA ASN A 26 8.17 19.57 0.53
C ASN A 26 7.80 19.64 2.02
N MET A 27 7.86 18.49 2.69
CA MET A 27 7.53 18.35 4.12
C MET A 27 8.71 17.80 4.92
N GLU A 28 8.80 18.22 6.17
CA GLU A 28 9.83 17.77 7.11
C GLU A 28 9.23 16.91 8.24
N TYR A 29 9.96 15.87 8.60
CA TYR A 29 9.56 14.91 9.63
C TYR A 29 10.66 14.80 10.67
N SER A 30 10.32 14.95 11.95
CA SER A 30 11.28 14.79 13.04
C SER A 30 11.15 13.44 13.71
N VAL A 31 12.26 12.70 13.80
CA VAL A 31 12.33 11.37 14.43
C VAL A 31 13.43 11.36 15.49
N TYR A 32 13.18 10.75 16.65
CA TYR A 32 14.20 10.53 17.68
C TYR A 32 14.84 9.16 17.47
N LEU A 33 16.14 9.14 17.20
CA LEU A 33 16.90 7.93 16.90
C LEU A 33 18.06 7.74 17.87
N SER A 34 18.55 6.52 18.01
CA SER A 34 19.86 6.31 18.64
C SER A 34 20.96 6.96 17.79
N TYR A 35 22.10 7.28 18.41
CA TYR A 35 23.26 7.82 17.69
C TYR A 35 23.71 6.89 16.55
N GLU A 36 23.72 5.58 16.82
CA GLU A 36 24.09 4.59 15.81
C GLU A 36 23.12 4.57 14.61
N ASP A 37 21.81 4.73 14.86
CA ASP A 37 20.80 4.80 13.79
C ASP A 37 20.83 6.13 13.04
N ALA A 38 21.15 7.24 13.70
CA ALA A 38 21.32 8.54 13.08
C ALA A 38 22.50 8.54 12.09
N GLU A 39 23.65 7.96 12.49
CA GLU A 39 24.80 7.76 11.60
C GLU A 39 24.47 6.81 10.44
N LYS A 40 23.70 5.75 10.70
CA LYS A 40 23.23 4.86 9.62
C LYS A 40 22.33 5.60 8.63
N CYS A 41 21.47 6.51 9.11
CA CYS A 41 20.60 7.33 8.26
C CYS A 41 21.38 8.23 7.30
N LYS A 42 22.57 8.71 7.68
CA LYS A 42 23.42 9.53 6.81
C LYS A 42 24.07 8.72 5.69
N ASN A 43 24.43 7.46 5.97
CA ASN A 43 25.23 6.63 5.08
C ASN A 43 24.39 5.64 4.23
N ASP A 44 23.18 5.29 4.67
CA ASP A 44 22.30 4.32 4.03
C ASP A 44 20.99 4.99 3.58
N LEU A 45 20.93 5.29 2.29
CA LEU A 45 19.76 5.92 1.66
C LEU A 45 18.50 5.03 1.72
N ALA A 46 18.64 3.70 1.72
CA ALA A 46 17.49 2.81 1.83
C ALA A 46 16.91 2.84 3.24
N PHE A 47 17.77 2.87 4.26
CA PHE A 47 17.36 3.06 5.64
C PHE A 47 16.68 4.41 5.86
N ALA A 48 17.24 5.51 5.35
CA ALA A 48 16.65 6.85 5.44
C ALA A 48 15.25 6.92 4.80
N ASN A 49 15.07 6.33 3.61
CA ASN A 49 13.77 6.26 2.94
C ASN A 49 12.75 5.41 3.70
N SER A 50 13.17 4.27 4.27
CA SER A 50 12.31 3.44 5.10
C SER A 50 11.87 4.21 6.36
N LEU A 51 12.78 4.96 6.97
CA LEU A 51 12.49 5.75 8.15
C LEU A 51 11.51 6.90 7.84
N LEU A 52 11.72 7.60 6.71
CA LEU A 52 10.80 8.62 6.21
C LEU A 52 9.40 8.03 5.93
N PHE A 53 9.33 6.83 5.35
CA PHE A 53 8.06 6.13 5.13
C PHE A 53 7.34 5.83 6.45
N HIS A 54 8.06 5.33 7.46
CA HIS A 54 7.48 5.11 8.78
C HIS A 54 7.02 6.41 9.45
N ALA A 55 7.82 7.47 9.39
CA ALA A 55 7.46 8.79 9.94
C ALA A 55 6.21 9.39 9.29
N LYS A 56 6.04 9.18 7.98
CA LYS A 56 4.81 9.54 7.24
C LYS A 56 3.59 8.78 7.76
N CYS A 57 3.74 7.49 8.06
CA CYS A 57 2.64 6.68 8.58
C CYS A 57 2.28 7.03 10.03
N THR A 58 3.24 7.47 10.85
CA THR A 58 3.02 7.78 12.29
C THR A 58 2.60 9.22 12.56
N LYS A 59 2.51 10.09 11.54
CA LYS A 59 2.19 11.52 11.66
C LYS A 59 3.11 12.29 12.62
N SER A 60 4.40 11.95 12.65
CA SER A 60 5.41 12.69 13.41
C SER A 60 5.94 13.89 12.62
N TYR A 61 5.11 14.91 12.39
CA TYR A 61 5.54 16.16 11.75
C TYR A 61 5.86 17.22 12.80
N SER A 62 6.91 18.00 12.57
CA SER A 62 7.15 19.24 13.30
C SER A 62 6.52 20.39 12.52
N ASN A 63 5.53 21.07 13.12
CA ASN A 63 5.07 22.36 12.59
C ASN A 63 6.21 23.37 12.75
N ALA A 64 6.97 23.59 11.67
CA ALA A 64 7.84 24.74 11.52
C ALA A 64 7.54 25.39 10.17
N ALA A 65 6.98 26.60 10.26
CA ALA A 65 6.86 27.62 9.22
C ALA A 65 5.99 27.32 7.98
N GLN A 66 4.79 27.89 8.00
CA GLN A 66 4.11 28.44 6.83
C GLN A 66 4.99 29.49 6.13
N PRO A 67 5.02 29.58 4.79
CA PRO A 67 5.29 30.84 4.12
C PRO A 67 3.95 31.56 3.88
N VAL A 68 3.59 32.46 4.80
CA VAL A 68 2.57 33.49 4.54
C VAL A 68 3.24 34.57 3.69
N GLN A 69 2.77 34.75 2.45
CA GLN A 69 3.12 35.92 1.65
C GLN A 69 2.41 37.14 2.23
N GLN A 70 3.20 38.07 2.77
CA GLN A 70 2.76 39.34 3.31
C GLN A 70 2.77 40.40 2.21
N GLN A 71 1.61 40.99 1.92
CA GLN A 71 1.53 42.32 1.34
C GLN A 71 1.00 43.28 2.42
N ALA A 72 1.72 44.38 2.52
CA ALA A 72 1.67 45.37 3.59
C ALA A 72 0.38 46.20 3.60
N TYR A 73 -0.16 46.47 4.79
CA TYR A 73 -0.85 47.72 5.11
C TYR A 73 -0.57 48.11 6.56
N SER A 74 -0.48 49.41 6.78
CA SER A 74 0.13 50.11 7.90
C SER A 74 -0.89 50.69 8.88
N ALA A 75 -0.44 50.77 10.15
CA ALA A 75 -0.64 51.84 11.13
C ALA A 75 -1.78 51.78 12.18
N GLN A 76 -1.35 52.18 13.40
CA GLN A 76 -2.05 52.71 14.62
C GLN A 76 -2.50 51.65 15.66
N GLN A 77 -1.81 51.49 16.83
CA GLN A 77 -1.91 52.24 18.12
C GLN A 77 -3.36 52.31 18.64
N SER A 78 -3.78 52.03 19.89
CA SER A 78 -3.22 51.83 21.25
C SER A 78 -4.38 51.26 22.12
N PRO A 79 -4.14 50.72 23.34
CA PRO A 79 -5.12 49.96 24.15
C PRO A 79 -5.72 50.78 25.31
N GLU A 80 -6.99 50.58 25.69
CA GLU A 80 -7.53 50.92 27.02
C GLU A 80 -8.69 50.01 27.45
N ASP A 81 -8.78 49.85 28.77
CA ASP A 81 -9.52 48.93 29.64
C ASP A 81 -11.06 49.05 29.62
N ILE A 82 -11.76 48.07 30.23
CA ILE A 82 -12.80 48.25 31.29
C ILE A 82 -13.38 46.87 31.70
N ASP A 83 -13.23 46.57 33.00
CA ASP A 83 -13.93 45.54 33.77
C ASP A 83 -15.44 45.78 33.87
N VAL A 84 -16.27 44.73 33.77
CA VAL A 84 -17.53 44.63 34.55
C VAL A 84 -17.85 43.17 34.86
N GLU A 85 -17.81 42.83 36.14
CA GLU A 85 -18.37 41.61 36.74
C GLU A 85 -19.92 41.66 36.74
N HIS A 86 -20.58 40.54 36.43
CA HIS A 86 -21.92 40.26 36.94
C HIS A 86 -22.21 38.75 37.04
N ASP A 87 -22.32 38.28 38.29
CA ASP A 87 -22.90 37.00 38.67
C ASP A 87 -24.43 37.00 38.50
N ASN A 88 -24.98 35.92 37.93
CA ASN A 88 -26.06 35.08 38.48
C ASN A 88 -26.92 34.39 37.39
N ASP A 89 -26.80 33.06 37.38
CA ASP A 89 -27.88 32.10 37.70
C ASP A 89 -28.99 31.73 36.68
N TYR A 90 -29.19 30.40 36.63
CA TYR A 90 -30.27 29.55 36.09
C TYR A 90 -30.62 29.45 34.58
N ASN A 91 -30.48 28.20 34.10
CA ASN A 91 -31.40 27.40 33.25
C ASN A 91 -31.86 27.96 31.89
N ASN A 92 -31.37 27.41 30.77
CA ASN A 92 -31.88 26.19 30.07
C ASN A 92 -31.11 26.03 28.71
N PRO A 93 -31.32 24.96 27.90
CA PRO A 93 -30.30 24.21 27.14
C PRO A 93 -30.01 24.90 25.78
N PRO A 94 -29.03 24.54 24.92
CA PRO A 94 -28.94 23.23 24.23
C PRO A 94 -27.49 22.89 23.77
N VAL A 95 -27.37 21.93 22.85
CA VAL A 95 -26.36 21.84 21.76
C VAL A 95 -25.66 20.49 21.73
N GLU A 96 -26.16 19.70 20.78
CA GLU A 96 -25.47 18.66 20.02
C GLU A 96 -23.97 18.95 19.88
N SER A 97 -23.14 18.20 20.58
CA SER A 97 -21.74 18.08 20.24
C SER A 97 -21.62 17.05 19.12
N GLU A 98 -21.73 17.54 17.88
CA GLU A 98 -21.23 16.84 16.70
C GLU A 98 -19.72 16.60 16.89
N GLU A 99 -19.36 15.43 17.40
CA GLU A 99 -17.98 14.96 17.34
C GLU A 99 -17.63 14.72 15.88
N SER A 100 -16.85 15.64 15.34
CA SER A 100 -16.17 15.53 14.05
C SER A 100 -15.56 14.14 13.90
N VAL A 101 -16.12 13.34 12.99
CA VAL A 101 -15.62 12.01 12.64
C VAL A 101 -14.30 12.18 11.92
N GLN A 102 -13.21 12.32 12.70
CA GLN A 102 -11.87 12.09 12.20
C GLN A 102 -11.82 10.63 11.76
N GLU A 103 -11.75 10.44 10.44
CA GLU A 103 -11.73 9.13 9.80
C GLU A 103 -10.62 8.26 10.41
N LYS A 104 -11.01 7.33 11.29
CA LYS A 104 -10.12 6.29 11.83
C LYS A 104 -9.77 5.34 10.68
N THR A 105 -8.68 5.63 9.99
CA THR A 105 -8.09 4.77 8.95
C THR A 105 -7.37 3.54 9.52
N HIS A 106 -7.24 3.46 10.84
CA HIS A 106 -6.52 2.40 11.54
C HIS A 106 -7.50 1.34 12.04
N TRP A 107 -7.29 0.10 11.61
CA TRP A 107 -8.01 -1.08 12.09
C TRP A 107 -7.23 -1.72 13.23
N THR A 108 -7.81 -1.71 14.42
CA THR A 108 -7.31 -2.45 15.59
C THR A 108 -7.51 -3.96 15.41
N HIS A 109 -6.90 -4.73 16.31
CA HIS A 109 -7.04 -6.18 16.32
C HIS A 109 -8.50 -6.61 16.51
N ASN A 110 -9.19 -6.02 17.50
CA ASN A 110 -10.58 -6.32 17.82
C ASN A 110 -11.52 -5.95 16.67
N GLU A 111 -11.33 -4.78 16.04
CA GLU A 111 -12.13 -4.40 14.86
C GLU A 111 -11.92 -5.35 13.68
N THR A 112 -10.68 -5.83 13.49
CA THR A 112 -10.38 -6.80 12.44
C THR A 112 -11.06 -8.15 12.72
N LEU A 113 -11.07 -8.61 13.98
CA LEU A 113 -11.76 -9.84 14.37
C LEU A 113 -13.29 -9.72 14.26
N ALA A 114 -13.84 -8.57 14.63
CA ALA A 114 -15.26 -8.28 14.49
C ALA A 114 -15.68 -8.31 13.01
N LEU A 115 -14.89 -7.69 12.12
CA LEU A 115 -15.12 -7.76 10.67
C LEU A 115 -15.08 -9.20 10.15
N ILE A 116 -14.13 -10.01 10.61
CA ILE A 116 -14.02 -11.41 10.18
C ILE A 116 -15.24 -12.22 10.62
N SER A 117 -15.72 -12.00 11.84
CA SER A 117 -16.90 -12.70 12.37
C SER A 117 -18.17 -12.24 11.66
N ALA A 118 -18.38 -10.94 11.47
CA ALA A 118 -19.51 -10.41 10.72
C ALA A 118 -19.53 -10.91 9.26
N TYR A 119 -18.36 -11.11 8.65
CA TYR A 119 -18.28 -11.71 7.31
C TYR A 119 -18.72 -13.19 7.31
N GLU A 120 -18.32 -13.97 8.31
CA GLU A 120 -18.73 -15.37 8.48
C GLU A 120 -20.25 -15.49 8.60
N ASP A 121 -20.89 -14.63 9.40
CA ASP A 121 -22.34 -14.60 9.59
C ASP A 121 -23.10 -14.31 8.29
N HIS A 122 -22.50 -13.53 7.39
CA HIS A 122 -23.10 -13.11 6.12
C HIS A 122 -22.58 -13.91 4.91
N LEU A 123 -21.87 -15.03 5.12
CA LEU A 123 -21.21 -15.79 4.07
C LEU A 123 -22.18 -16.26 2.97
N GLU A 124 -23.38 -16.69 3.36
CA GLU A 124 -24.43 -17.14 2.45
C GLU A 124 -24.96 -16.02 1.54
N ASP A 125 -25.04 -14.80 2.07
CA ASP A 125 -25.51 -13.63 1.33
C ASP A 125 -24.52 -13.22 0.21
N PHE A 126 -23.22 -13.53 0.37
CA PHE A 126 -22.18 -13.26 -0.62
C PHE A 126 -22.23 -14.14 -1.87
N LYS A 127 -23.05 -15.21 -1.87
CA LYS A 127 -23.26 -16.09 -3.04
C LYS A 127 -23.90 -15.34 -4.21
N ASN A 128 -24.73 -14.33 -3.93
CA ASN A 128 -25.35 -13.53 -4.98
C ASN A 128 -24.52 -12.27 -5.28
N ALA A 129 -23.82 -12.27 -6.42
CA ALA A 129 -22.97 -11.17 -6.86
C ALA A 129 -23.70 -9.80 -6.89
N LYS A 130 -24.97 -9.77 -7.29
CA LYS A 130 -25.77 -8.54 -7.38
C LYS A 130 -26.09 -7.92 -6.02
N ARG A 131 -26.03 -8.72 -4.93
CA ARG A 131 -26.34 -8.26 -3.57
C ARG A 131 -25.11 -7.85 -2.77
N ARG A 132 -23.89 -8.16 -3.23
CA ARG A 132 -22.64 -7.95 -2.47
C ARG A 132 -22.48 -6.54 -1.88
N LYS A 133 -22.85 -5.50 -2.64
CA LYS A 133 -22.83 -4.12 -2.12
C LYS A 133 -23.71 -3.96 -0.88
N LYS A 134 -24.95 -4.44 -0.94
CA LYS A 134 -25.89 -4.43 0.19
C LYS A 134 -25.42 -5.29 1.35
N VAL A 135 -24.71 -6.40 1.08
CA VAL A 135 -24.12 -7.23 2.15
C VAL A 135 -23.04 -6.47 2.91
N TRP A 136 -22.18 -5.72 2.21
CA TRP A 136 -21.20 -4.86 2.87
C TRP A 136 -21.84 -3.73 3.68
N GLU A 137 -22.96 -3.16 3.21
CA GLU A 137 -23.76 -2.20 3.98
C GLU A 137 -24.29 -2.84 5.26
N LYS A 138 -24.88 -4.04 5.19
CA LYS A 138 -25.32 -4.79 6.40
C LYS A 138 -24.18 -5.04 7.38
N ILE A 139 -23.01 -5.49 6.90
CA ILE A 139 -21.84 -5.74 7.74
C ILE A 139 -21.37 -4.45 8.43
N SER A 140 -21.30 -3.34 7.68
CA SER A 140 -20.97 -2.03 8.25
C SER A 140 -21.95 -1.64 9.35
N THR A 141 -23.25 -1.83 9.14
CA THR A 141 -24.28 -1.55 10.16
C THR A 141 -24.09 -2.43 11.40
N ALA A 142 -23.89 -3.73 11.23
CA ALA A 142 -23.64 -4.65 12.34
C ALA A 142 -22.39 -4.26 13.14
N LEU A 143 -21.32 -3.81 12.48
CA LEU A 143 -20.13 -3.31 13.17
C LEU A 143 -20.42 -2.03 13.96
N LYS A 144 -21.23 -1.12 13.41
CA LYS A 144 -21.63 0.12 14.12
C LYS A 144 -22.43 -0.17 15.39
N GLU A 145 -23.28 -1.19 15.38
CA GLU A 145 -24.03 -1.63 16.56
C GLU A 145 -23.10 -2.10 17.70
N THR A 146 -21.93 -2.63 17.35
CA THR A 146 -20.88 -3.01 18.33
C THR A 146 -19.95 -1.86 18.73
N GLY A 147 -20.24 -0.63 18.30
CA GLY A 147 -19.41 0.56 18.57
C GLY A 147 -18.25 0.76 17.59
N ILE A 148 -18.18 -0.02 16.50
CA ILE A 148 -17.13 0.04 15.48
C ILE A 148 -17.64 0.79 14.25
N SER A 149 -17.21 2.05 14.09
CA SER A 149 -17.66 2.90 12.98
C SER A 149 -16.73 2.81 11.77
N HIS A 150 -17.02 1.87 10.86
CA HIS A 150 -16.40 1.80 9.53
C HIS A 150 -17.48 1.81 8.44
N ASP A 151 -17.21 2.51 7.34
CA ASP A 151 -18.09 2.48 6.17
C ASP A 151 -17.99 1.12 5.43
N ALA A 152 -19.04 0.77 4.69
CA ALA A 152 -19.12 -0.46 3.90
C ALA A 152 -17.92 -0.60 2.94
N GLY A 153 -17.51 0.49 2.29
CA GLY A 153 -16.35 0.47 1.40
C GLY A 153 -15.04 0.19 2.13
N ARG A 154 -14.87 0.69 3.37
CA ARG A 154 -13.68 0.41 4.20
C ARG A 154 -13.64 -1.03 4.65
N CYS A 155 -14.79 -1.59 5.04
CA CYS A 155 -14.94 -2.99 5.39
C CYS A 155 -14.52 -3.89 4.20
N GLU A 156 -14.99 -3.59 2.99
CA GLU A 156 -14.64 -4.34 1.79
C GLU A 156 -13.14 -4.26 1.48
N VAL A 157 -12.53 -3.07 1.54
CA VAL A 157 -11.09 -2.89 1.28
C VAL A 157 -10.25 -3.66 2.31
N LYS A 158 -10.61 -3.56 3.60
CA LYS A 158 -9.93 -4.30 4.67
C LYS A 158 -10.04 -5.81 4.44
N TRP A 159 -11.23 -6.31 4.09
CA TRP A 159 -11.46 -7.71 3.78
C TRP A 159 -10.60 -8.19 2.60
N LYS A 160 -10.57 -7.43 1.49
CA LYS A 160 -9.72 -7.76 0.34
C LYS A 160 -8.24 -7.85 0.71
N ASN A 161 -7.76 -6.95 1.57
CA ASN A 161 -6.38 -6.99 2.05
C ASN A 161 -6.10 -8.23 2.91
N LEU A 162 -7.00 -8.60 3.83
CA LEU A 162 -6.90 -9.84 4.62
C LEU A 162 -6.83 -11.08 3.70
N LEU A 163 -7.72 -11.13 2.70
CA LEU A 163 -7.78 -12.24 1.75
C LEU A 163 -6.51 -12.36 0.90
N ARG A 164 -5.92 -11.23 0.47
CA ARG A 164 -4.66 -11.21 -0.28
C ARG A 164 -3.53 -11.83 0.54
N THR A 165 -3.37 -11.40 1.79
CA THR A 165 -2.34 -11.91 2.70
C THR A 165 -2.56 -13.40 2.98
N TYR A 166 -3.80 -13.80 3.27
CA TYR A 166 -4.17 -15.21 3.46
C TYR A 166 -3.79 -16.08 2.25
N LYS A 167 -4.16 -15.68 1.03
CA LYS A 167 -3.84 -16.41 -0.20
C LYS A 167 -2.34 -16.55 -0.42
N SER A 168 -1.59 -15.46 -0.25
CA SER A 168 -0.13 -15.47 -0.38
C SER A 168 0.54 -16.46 0.59
N ILE A 169 0.05 -16.52 1.83
CA ILE A 169 0.56 -17.46 2.84
C ILE A 169 0.15 -18.89 2.50
N LYS A 170 -1.09 -19.13 2.08
CA LYS A 170 -1.59 -20.46 1.69
C LYS A 170 -0.79 -21.02 0.50
N ASP A 171 -0.50 -20.19 -0.50
CA ASP A 171 0.32 -20.57 -1.65
C ASP A 171 1.78 -20.86 -1.26
N THR A 172 2.35 -20.07 -0.35
CA THR A 172 3.73 -20.26 0.14
C THR A 172 3.85 -21.55 0.96
N LYS A 173 2.87 -21.82 1.84
CA LYS A 173 2.77 -23.07 2.60
C LYS A 173 2.69 -24.29 1.67
N LYS A 174 1.91 -24.21 0.58
CA LYS A 174 1.77 -25.30 -0.40
C LYS A 174 3.05 -25.58 -1.20
N LYS A 175 3.83 -24.55 -1.56
CA LYS A 175 4.99 -24.68 -2.46
C LYS A 175 6.27 -25.10 -1.75
N THR A 176 6.54 -24.55 -0.56
CA THR A 176 7.88 -24.63 0.03
C THR A 176 7.94 -25.56 1.24
N GLY A 177 6.78 -25.95 1.81
CA GLY A 177 6.71 -26.75 3.06
C GLY A 177 7.40 -26.11 4.27
N ARG A 178 7.88 -24.86 4.13
CA ARG A 178 8.72 -24.16 5.10
C ARG A 178 7.86 -23.32 6.02
N GLY A 179 8.15 -23.44 7.31
CA GLY A 179 7.32 -23.00 8.43
C GLY A 179 7.01 -21.50 8.50
N THR A 180 5.78 -21.27 8.94
CA THR A 180 5.33 -20.22 9.87
C THR A 180 5.52 -18.76 9.45
N VAL A 181 4.92 -18.35 8.33
CA VAL A 181 4.45 -16.94 8.27
C VAL A 181 3.35 -16.81 9.34
N LYS A 182 3.69 -16.18 10.48
CA LYS A 182 2.75 -15.91 11.57
C LYS A 182 1.81 -14.79 11.15
N PHE A 183 0.71 -15.15 10.49
CA PHE A 183 -0.40 -14.24 10.28
C PHE A 183 -1.48 -14.52 11.30
N LEU A 184 -1.71 -13.55 12.18
CA LEU A 184 -2.57 -13.69 13.36
C LEU A 184 -3.99 -14.15 13.03
N TYR A 185 -4.49 -13.81 11.83
CA TYR A 185 -5.84 -14.15 11.39
C TYR A 185 -5.88 -15.38 10.47
N PHE A 186 -4.75 -16.07 10.27
CA PHE A 186 -4.67 -17.17 9.30
C PHE A 186 -5.64 -18.30 9.64
N ASP A 187 -5.61 -18.81 10.86
CA ASP A 187 -6.40 -19.99 11.24
C ASP A 187 -7.91 -19.69 11.19
N ARG A 188 -8.30 -18.50 11.66
CA ARG A 188 -9.70 -18.03 11.59
C ARG A 188 -10.18 -17.89 10.14
N LEU A 189 -9.36 -17.31 9.26
CA LEU A 189 -9.69 -17.19 7.84
C LEU A 189 -9.63 -18.54 7.13
N ASP A 190 -8.74 -19.44 7.52
CA ASP A 190 -8.68 -20.77 6.94
C ASP A 190 -9.93 -21.58 7.31
N GLY A 191 -10.44 -21.49 8.54
CA GLY A 191 -11.73 -22.11 8.89
C GLY A 191 -12.86 -21.67 7.95
N ILE A 192 -13.02 -20.36 7.77
CA ILE A 192 -14.10 -19.78 6.93
C ILE A 192 -13.91 -20.10 5.43
N LEU A 193 -12.66 -20.09 4.94
CA LEU A 193 -12.34 -20.14 3.52
C LEU A 193 -11.88 -21.52 3.01
N SER A 194 -11.55 -22.45 3.91
CA SER A 194 -11.15 -23.83 3.54
C SER A 194 -12.35 -24.72 3.26
N GLU A 195 -13.45 -24.51 4.00
CA GLU A 195 -14.67 -25.32 3.85
C GLU A 195 -15.35 -25.10 2.49
N ARG A 196 -15.13 -23.94 1.85
CA ARG A 196 -15.67 -23.63 0.52
C ARG A 196 -14.74 -22.67 -0.23
N PRO A 197 -14.38 -22.93 -1.51
CA PRO A 197 -13.64 -21.97 -2.32
C PRO A 197 -14.53 -20.76 -2.60
N VAL A 198 -14.48 -19.76 -1.72
CA VAL A 198 -15.36 -18.59 -1.79
C VAL A 198 -15.11 -17.83 -3.10
N MET A 199 -16.19 -17.71 -3.87
CA MET A 199 -16.25 -17.22 -5.24
C MET A 199 -15.44 -15.95 -5.49
N ASN A 200 -14.40 -16.13 -6.30
CA ASN A 200 -13.66 -15.11 -7.01
C ASN A 200 -14.64 -14.21 -7.80
N CYS A 201 -14.55 -12.89 -7.63
CA CYS A 201 -14.73 -11.98 -8.77
C CYS A 201 -14.12 -10.62 -8.44
N THR A 202 -13.00 -10.30 -9.10
CA THR A 202 -12.78 -9.10 -9.93
C THR A 202 -11.30 -9.09 -10.33
N HIS A 203 -11.04 -9.42 -11.60
CA HIS A 203 -9.77 -9.25 -12.33
C HIS A 203 -8.49 -9.42 -11.51
N THR A 204 -8.22 -10.65 -11.08
CA THR A 204 -6.86 -11.05 -10.75
C THR A 204 -6.20 -11.47 -12.05
N PHE A 205 -5.36 -10.61 -12.62
CA PHE A 205 -4.42 -11.00 -13.65
C PHE A 205 -3.43 -12.00 -13.01
N SER A 206 -3.77 -13.29 -13.08
CA SER A 206 -2.84 -14.35 -12.77
C SER A 206 -1.89 -14.47 -13.94
N SER A 207 -0.67 -13.92 -13.81
CA SER A 207 0.42 -14.22 -14.73
C SER A 207 0.92 -15.63 -14.44
N THR A 208 0.26 -16.62 -15.03
CA THR A 208 0.79 -17.96 -15.20
C THR A 208 0.65 -18.33 -16.66
N SER A 209 1.76 -18.20 -17.39
CA SER A 209 1.93 -18.71 -18.74
C SER A 209 1.61 -20.20 -18.80
N ARG A 210 0.73 -20.60 -19.74
CA ARG A 210 0.85 -21.85 -20.49
C ARG A 210 0.00 -21.80 -21.78
N ASN A 211 0.66 -22.17 -22.87
CA ASN A 211 0.21 -22.35 -24.27
C ASN A 211 -1.22 -22.89 -24.43
N SER A 212 -2.04 -22.30 -25.31
CA SER A 212 -2.17 -22.53 -26.78
C SER A 212 -2.94 -23.81 -27.10
N GLU A 213 -4.16 -23.65 -27.60
CA GLU A 213 -4.61 -24.26 -28.86
C GLU A 213 -5.78 -23.44 -29.43
N ILE A 214 -5.68 -23.19 -30.73
CA ILE A 214 -6.60 -22.45 -31.59
C ILE A 214 -7.71 -23.39 -32.05
N SER A 215 -8.94 -22.89 -32.11
CA SER A 215 -9.90 -23.28 -33.14
C SER A 215 -10.92 -22.15 -33.34
N GLU A 216 -10.94 -21.66 -34.56
CA GLU A 216 -11.86 -20.68 -35.13
C GLU A 216 -13.28 -21.27 -35.21
N GLU A 217 -14.31 -20.45 -35.00
CA GLU A 217 -15.49 -20.46 -35.88
C GLU A 217 -16.37 -19.22 -35.68
N SER A 218 -16.84 -18.73 -36.82
CA SER A 218 -17.62 -17.51 -37.06
C SER A 218 -19.06 -17.56 -36.54
N ASN A 219 -19.62 -16.40 -36.19
CA ASN A 219 -20.66 -15.72 -36.98
C ASN A 219 -21.48 -14.70 -36.13
N ASN A 220 -21.69 -13.54 -36.76
CA ASN A 220 -22.78 -12.55 -36.70
C ASN A 220 -23.88 -12.71 -35.63
N ASP A 221 -24.28 -11.62 -34.96
CA ASP A 221 -25.55 -10.93 -35.24
C ASP A 221 -25.75 -9.66 -34.38
N VAL A 222 -26.60 -8.79 -34.92
CA VAL A 222 -26.95 -7.39 -34.70
C VAL A 222 -27.82 -7.12 -33.46
N GLY A 223 -27.74 -5.88 -32.96
CA GLY A 223 -28.88 -5.15 -32.37
C GLY A 223 -29.13 -5.34 -30.88
N ASP A 224 -29.05 -4.26 -30.08
CA ASP A 224 -30.19 -3.34 -29.96
C ASP A 224 -29.82 -2.15 -29.06
N ASN A 225 -30.27 -0.99 -29.48
CA ASN A 225 -30.13 0.30 -28.84
C ASN A 225 -31.33 0.47 -27.91
N SER A 226 -31.10 0.69 -26.62
CA SER A 226 -32.14 1.26 -25.76
C SER A 226 -31.54 2.28 -24.81
N THR A 227 -31.44 3.48 -25.37
CA THR A 227 -31.56 4.76 -24.69
C THR A 227 -32.75 4.73 -23.72
N VAL A 228 -32.49 4.72 -22.42
CA VAL A 228 -33.51 5.01 -21.41
C VAL A 228 -33.33 6.47 -21.02
N GLN A 229 -34.24 7.31 -21.54
CA GLN A 229 -34.48 8.65 -21.05
C GLN A 229 -35.17 8.57 -19.68
N ILE A 230 -34.63 9.27 -18.69
CA ILE A 230 -35.37 9.60 -17.47
C ILE A 230 -35.32 11.12 -17.34
N SER A 231 -36.50 11.71 -17.50
CA SER A 231 -36.78 13.13 -17.39
C SER A 231 -37.05 13.55 -15.94
N HIS A 232 -36.34 14.60 -15.55
CA HIS A 232 -36.62 15.67 -14.56
C HIS A 232 -36.99 15.30 -13.10
N GLN A 233 -36.17 15.77 -12.14
CA GLN A 233 -36.58 16.90 -11.29
C GLN A 233 -35.36 17.58 -10.63
N THR A 234 -35.21 18.88 -10.89
CA THR A 234 -34.18 19.75 -10.35
C THR A 234 -34.51 20.14 -8.91
N VAL A 235 -33.63 19.78 -7.98
CA VAL A 235 -33.43 20.54 -6.74
C VAL A 235 -31.99 21.04 -6.74
N GLU A 236 -31.89 22.36 -6.75
CA GLU A 236 -30.66 23.12 -6.82
C GLU A 236 -29.96 23.06 -5.45
N ALA A 237 -29.02 22.13 -5.31
CA ALA A 237 -28.07 22.12 -4.21
C ALA A 237 -26.67 22.20 -4.82
N VAL A 238 -25.93 23.23 -4.45
CA VAL A 238 -24.57 23.54 -4.90
C VAL A 238 -23.64 22.38 -4.53
N VAL A 239 -23.41 21.46 -5.47
CA VAL A 239 -22.39 20.42 -5.36
C VAL A 239 -21.07 21.00 -5.89
N PRO A 240 -20.00 21.03 -5.08
CA PRO A 240 -18.70 21.54 -5.53
C PRO A 240 -18.10 20.66 -6.64
N PRO A 241 -17.22 21.20 -7.51
CA PRO A 241 -16.93 20.60 -8.82
C PRO A 241 -16.20 19.27 -8.72
N ILE A 242 -16.75 18.22 -9.34
CA ILE A 242 -16.11 16.89 -9.49
C ILE A 242 -14.95 16.99 -10.51
N LYS A 243 -13.83 17.57 -10.11
CA LYS A 243 -12.52 17.28 -10.72
C LYS A 243 -11.82 16.26 -9.81
N SER A 244 -11.74 14.98 -10.19
CA SER A 244 -10.59 14.08 -9.84
C SER A 244 -10.77 12.56 -10.09
N PHE A 245 -11.95 12.01 -10.38
CA PHE A 245 -12.05 10.55 -10.58
C PHE A 245 -11.48 10.05 -11.92
N LYS A 246 -11.77 10.77 -13.01
CA LYS A 246 -11.27 10.43 -14.37
C LYS A 246 -9.74 10.56 -14.43
N GLU A 247 -9.21 11.60 -13.80
CA GLU A 247 -7.77 11.87 -13.74
C GLU A 247 -7.01 10.83 -12.91
N ARG A 248 -7.57 10.44 -11.75
CA ARG A 248 -7.02 9.35 -10.93
C ARG A 248 -7.02 8.02 -11.70
N ARG A 249 -8.09 7.72 -12.43
CA ARG A 249 -8.19 6.51 -13.27
C ARG A 249 -7.15 6.53 -14.41
N ASN A 250 -6.95 7.67 -15.05
CA ASN A 250 -5.96 7.83 -16.11
C ASN A 250 -4.54 7.63 -15.59
N LYS A 251 -4.20 8.20 -14.43
CA LYS A 251 -2.89 8.05 -13.80
C LYS A 251 -2.59 6.60 -13.38
N VAL A 252 -3.61 5.87 -12.92
CA VAL A 252 -3.49 4.44 -12.62
C VAL A 252 -3.24 3.63 -13.89
N ASN A 253 -3.97 3.90 -14.97
CA ASN A 253 -3.75 3.22 -16.26
C ASN A 253 -2.36 3.51 -16.84
N GLU A 254 -1.88 4.75 -16.71
CA GLU A 254 -0.53 5.16 -17.11
C GLU A 254 0.54 4.37 -16.35
N LEU A 255 0.40 4.25 -15.03
CA LEU A 255 1.30 3.44 -14.20
C LEU A 255 1.28 1.95 -14.59
N ILE A 256 0.11 1.40 -14.94
CA ILE A 256 -0.02 0.02 -15.41
C ILE A 256 0.74 -0.17 -16.72
N ASN A 257 0.52 0.72 -17.69
CA ASN A 257 1.19 0.65 -18.99
C ASN A 257 2.71 0.81 -18.86
N LEU A 258 3.17 1.76 -18.04
CA LEU A 258 4.58 1.95 -17.75
C LEU A 258 5.23 0.70 -17.15
N LYS A 259 4.51 0.00 -16.26
CA LYS A 259 4.96 -1.25 -15.67
C LYS A 259 5.03 -2.39 -16.70
N ILE A 260 4.06 -2.47 -17.61
CA ILE A 260 4.07 -3.42 -18.72
C ILE A 260 5.29 -3.19 -19.61
N ASP A 261 5.54 -1.95 -20.01
CA ASP A 261 6.65 -1.60 -20.89
C ASP A 261 8.01 -1.81 -20.23
N TYR A 262 8.12 -1.52 -18.93
CA TYR A 262 9.31 -1.84 -18.14
C TYR A 262 9.63 -3.35 -18.20
N TYR A 263 8.63 -4.22 -17.98
CA TYR A 263 8.87 -5.66 -18.02
C TYR A 263 9.16 -6.18 -19.43
N LYS A 264 8.52 -5.63 -20.47
CA LYS A 264 8.86 -5.93 -21.86
C LYS A 264 10.31 -5.56 -22.17
N LYS A 265 10.74 -4.35 -21.82
CA LYS A 265 12.11 -3.88 -22.02
C LYS A 265 13.11 -4.75 -21.26
N LYS A 266 12.83 -5.05 -20.00
CA LYS A 266 13.68 -5.94 -19.17
C LYS A 266 13.84 -7.34 -19.78
N LYS A 267 12.78 -7.88 -20.39
CA LYS A 267 12.84 -9.17 -21.09
C LYS A 267 13.74 -9.10 -22.33
N VAL A 268 13.56 -8.08 -23.16
CA VAL A 268 14.41 -7.85 -24.35
C VAL A 268 15.87 -7.66 -23.96
N ASP A 269 16.15 -6.91 -22.90
CA ASP A 269 17.53 -6.68 -22.42
C ASP A 269 18.17 -7.97 -21.88
N ALA A 270 17.39 -8.84 -21.23
CA ALA A 270 17.86 -10.15 -20.80
C ALA A 270 18.18 -11.06 -22.01
N GLU A 271 17.29 -11.12 -23.00
CA GLU A 271 17.50 -11.90 -24.23
C GLU A 271 18.75 -11.40 -25.00
N LYS A 272 18.93 -10.08 -25.13
CA LYS A 272 20.14 -9.50 -25.74
C LYS A 272 21.41 -9.91 -25.00
N LYS A 273 21.38 -9.94 -23.66
CA LYS A 273 22.52 -10.36 -22.84
C LYS A 273 22.85 -11.84 -23.05
N ASP A 274 21.83 -12.69 -23.18
CA ASP A 274 22.02 -14.12 -23.43
C ASP A 274 22.59 -14.37 -24.83
N VAL A 275 22.11 -13.64 -25.85
CA VAL A 275 22.67 -13.68 -27.21
C VAL A 275 24.14 -13.24 -27.22
N LEU A 276 24.46 -12.10 -26.59
CA LEU A 276 25.85 -11.63 -26.48
C LEU A 276 26.76 -12.62 -25.75
N LYS A 277 26.22 -13.29 -24.71
CA LYS A 277 26.97 -14.32 -23.97
C LYS A 277 27.24 -15.54 -24.85
N ALA A 278 26.27 -15.98 -25.66
CA ALA A 278 26.43 -17.08 -26.60
C ALA A 278 27.45 -16.74 -27.70
N GLU A 279 27.37 -15.54 -28.28
CA GLU A 279 28.33 -15.07 -29.29
C GLU A 279 29.76 -15.00 -28.71
N LYS A 280 29.90 -14.48 -27.49
CA LYS A 280 31.19 -14.45 -26.80
C LYS A 280 31.75 -15.86 -26.56
N PHE A 281 30.90 -16.81 -26.17
CA PHE A 281 31.30 -18.20 -25.98
C PHE A 281 31.76 -18.84 -27.29
N GLU A 282 31.06 -18.58 -28.40
CA GLU A 282 31.42 -19.11 -29.71
C GLU A 282 32.76 -18.54 -30.23
N LEU A 283 33.01 -17.24 -30.03
CA LEU A 283 34.30 -16.63 -30.31
C LEU A 283 35.42 -17.25 -29.48
N GLN A 284 35.16 -17.53 -28.20
CA GLN A 284 36.14 -18.18 -27.33
C GLN A 284 36.46 -19.60 -27.80
N LYS A 285 35.46 -20.36 -28.26
CA LYS A 285 35.67 -21.69 -28.85
C LYS A 285 36.54 -21.64 -30.11
N LYS A 286 36.29 -20.67 -31.00
CA LYS A 286 37.11 -20.45 -32.20
C LYS A 286 38.55 -20.08 -31.85
N LEU A 287 38.74 -19.25 -30.83
CA LEU A 287 40.07 -18.84 -30.36
C LEU A 287 40.86 -20.05 -29.84
N VAL A 288 40.25 -20.89 -29.02
CA VAL A 288 40.88 -22.12 -28.52
C VAL A 288 41.27 -23.04 -29.67
N ALA A 289 40.39 -23.24 -30.66
CA ALA A 289 40.69 -24.06 -31.83
C ALA A 289 41.85 -23.51 -32.69
N ILE A 290 42.02 -22.19 -32.76
CA ILE A 290 43.17 -21.57 -33.42
C ILE A 290 44.45 -21.88 -32.63
N GLU A 291 44.40 -21.77 -31.30
CA GLU A 291 45.55 -22.02 -30.44
C GLU A 291 45.99 -23.49 -30.48
N GLU A 292 45.05 -24.44 -30.46
CA GLU A 292 45.32 -25.87 -30.64
C GLU A 292 46.04 -26.16 -31.97
N LYS A 293 45.60 -25.51 -33.06
CA LYS A 293 46.27 -25.63 -34.37
C LYS A 293 47.69 -25.08 -34.34
N LYS A 294 47.94 -23.96 -33.65
CA LYS A 294 49.30 -23.42 -33.50
C LYS A 294 50.20 -24.39 -32.73
N VAL A 295 49.70 -24.94 -31.62
CA VAL A 295 50.44 -25.91 -30.81
C VAL A 295 50.80 -27.14 -31.65
N ALA A 296 49.86 -27.69 -32.43
CA ALA A 296 50.13 -28.83 -33.31
C ALA A 296 51.23 -28.53 -34.34
N ILE A 297 51.21 -27.34 -34.95
CA ILE A 297 52.26 -26.93 -35.91
C ILE A 297 53.62 -26.82 -35.22
N LEU A 298 53.67 -26.29 -34.00
CA LEU A 298 54.91 -26.18 -33.22
C LEU A 298 55.45 -27.57 -32.82
N GLU A 299 54.58 -28.49 -32.41
CA GLU A 299 54.96 -29.87 -32.12
C GLU A 299 55.54 -30.57 -33.37
N ASP A 300 54.92 -30.38 -34.53
CA ASP A 300 55.41 -30.94 -35.79
C ASP A 300 56.75 -30.32 -36.22
N TYR A 301 56.98 -29.03 -35.92
CA TYR A 301 58.26 -28.37 -36.15
C TYR A 301 59.36 -28.95 -35.24
N LEU A 302 59.05 -29.11 -33.95
CA LEU A 302 59.99 -29.69 -32.98
C LEU A 302 60.34 -31.15 -33.28
N LYS A 303 59.43 -31.94 -33.85
CA LYS A 303 59.71 -33.32 -34.27
C LYS A 303 60.63 -33.42 -35.50
N LYS A 304 60.76 -32.33 -36.27
CA LYS A 304 61.59 -32.27 -37.49
C LYS A 304 62.97 -31.64 -37.25
N ALA A 305 63.19 -31.04 -36.09
CA ALA A 305 64.47 -30.50 -35.65
C ALA A 305 65.28 -31.55 -34.89
#